data_AF-A0A0B8NIH4-F1
#
_entry.id   AF-A0A0B8NIH4-F1
#
_cell.length_a   1.000
_cell.length_b   1.000
_cell.length_c   1.000
_cell.angle_alpha   90.00
_cell.angle_beta   90.00
_cell.angle_gamma   90.00
#
_symmetry.space_group_name_H-M   'P 1'
#
loop_
_entity.id
_entity.type
_entity.pdbx_description
1 polymer ?
#
loop_
_entity_poly.entity_id
_entity_poly.type
_entity_poly.pdbx_seq_one_letter_code
_entity_poly.pdbx_strand_id
1 'polypeptide(L)'
;MADLEDDGQSVSIAGVSSSSESGDFFSVTMNPPSDSTANRHFIYRKNMIQYCITSGDELRRNGVVVATGIDSNQSEFRFQDTSLQRGGLIHLDFLFFSGDEQSYYKHDVQVSNVP
;
A
#
# COMPACT_ATOMS: atom_id res chain seq x y z
N MET A 1 6.79 -1.81 3.33
CA MET A 1 5.92 -2.48 4.35
C MET A 1 6.67 -2.90 5.61
N ALA A 2 7.92 -3.37 5.52
CA ALA A 2 8.78 -3.52 6.70
C ALA A 2 8.89 -2.21 7.52
N ASP A 3 8.90 -1.07 6.84
CA ASP A 3 8.95 0.29 7.43
C ASP A 3 7.78 0.67 8.36
N LEU A 4 6.62 -0.01 8.28
CA LEU A 4 5.48 0.20 9.19
C LEU A 4 5.40 -0.81 10.34
N GLU A 5 6.23 -1.86 10.29
CA GLU A 5 6.24 -2.94 11.28
C GLU A 5 7.59 -3.05 12.01
N ASP A 6 8.56 -2.18 11.69
CA ASP A 6 9.86 -2.11 12.36
C ASP A 6 9.84 -1.15 13.58
N ASP A 7 10.52 -1.58 14.64
CA ASP A 7 10.36 -1.10 16.00
C ASP A 7 11.05 0.27 16.19
N GLY A 8 10.27 1.36 16.09
CA GLY A 8 10.70 2.72 16.45
C GLY A 8 10.36 3.83 15.45
N GLN A 9 10.03 3.50 14.20
CA GLN A 9 9.77 4.50 13.13
C GLN A 9 8.30 4.65 12.75
N SER A 10 7.39 3.93 13.40
CA SER A 10 5.96 4.09 13.15
C SER A 10 5.11 3.86 14.40
N VAL A 11 3.90 4.39 14.39
CA VAL A 11 2.93 4.26 15.45
C VAL A 11 1.52 4.14 14.88
N SER A 12 0.86 3.03 15.24
CA SER A 12 -0.53 2.79 14.89
C SER A 12 -1.46 3.51 15.85
N ILE A 13 -2.40 4.28 15.31
CA ILE A 13 -3.56 4.83 16.04
C ILE A 13 -4.82 3.95 15.88
N ALA A 14 -4.68 2.74 15.31
CA ALA A 14 -5.79 1.78 15.24
C ALA A 14 -6.14 1.28 16.65
N GLY A 15 -7.31 1.67 17.16
CA GLY A 15 -7.77 1.33 18.50
C GLY A 15 -7.75 2.50 19.50
N VAL A 16 -7.20 3.65 19.12
CA VAL A 16 -7.35 4.87 19.93
C VAL A 16 -8.76 5.41 19.72
N SER A 17 -9.59 5.34 20.75
CA SER A 17 -10.92 5.97 20.77
C SER A 17 -10.76 7.44 21.12
N SER A 18 -11.43 8.33 20.39
CA SER A 18 -11.42 9.76 20.70
C SER A 18 -12.03 9.99 22.08
N SER A 19 -11.30 10.71 22.94
CA SER A 19 -11.70 10.95 24.33
C SER A 19 -12.67 12.12 24.50
N SER A 20 -13.26 12.65 23.42
CA SER A 20 -14.12 13.84 23.51
C SER A 20 -15.16 13.94 22.38
N GLU A 21 -16.40 14.28 22.75
CA GLU A 21 -17.55 14.48 21.86
C GLU A 21 -17.45 15.69 20.90
N SER A 22 -16.28 16.33 20.75
CA SER A 22 -16.12 17.57 19.96
C SER A 22 -14.97 17.57 18.95
N GLY A 23 -14.36 16.41 18.64
CA GLY A 23 -13.31 16.31 17.65
C GLY A 23 -12.40 15.11 17.90
N ASP A 24 -12.02 14.43 16.84
CA ASP A 24 -11.15 13.25 16.89
C ASP A 24 -9.69 13.68 17.18
N PHE A 25 -9.40 14.00 18.43
CA PHE A 25 -8.02 14.21 18.90
C PHE A 25 -7.43 12.87 19.36
N PHE A 26 -6.17 12.62 18.98
CA PHE A 26 -5.40 11.44 19.39
C PHE A 26 -4.10 11.89 20.05
N SER A 27 -3.73 11.27 21.17
CA SER A 27 -2.40 11.43 21.76
C SER A 27 -1.54 10.22 21.43
N VAL A 28 -0.31 10.47 21.02
CA VAL A 28 0.64 9.44 20.64
C VAL A 28 1.95 9.71 21.37
N THR A 29 2.43 8.74 22.14
CA THR A 29 3.75 8.79 22.77
C THR A 29 4.79 8.24 21.79
N MET A 30 5.76 9.06 21.39
CA MET A 30 6.85 8.68 20.49
C MET A 30 8.19 9.19 21.00
N ASN A 31 9.27 8.45 20.70
CA ASN A 31 10.65 8.87 20.93
C ASN A 31 11.41 8.89 19.60
N PRO A 32 11.21 9.91 18.76
CA PRO A 32 11.82 9.93 17.43
C PRO A 32 13.34 10.01 17.56
N PRO A 33 14.11 9.10 16.92
CA PRO A 33 15.56 9.20 16.89
C PRO A 33 15.97 10.51 16.18
N SER A 34 16.87 11.28 16.79
CA SER A 34 17.31 12.60 16.30
C SER A 34 18.40 12.48 15.22
N ASP A 35 18.26 11.51 14.32
CA ASP A 35 19.39 11.03 13.54
C ASP A 35 19.38 11.59 12.10
N SER A 36 18.21 11.94 11.54
CA SER A 36 18.09 12.57 10.22
C SER A 36 16.66 12.98 9.85
N THR A 37 16.49 14.02 9.01
CA THR A 37 15.21 14.34 8.34
C THR A 37 14.81 13.30 7.27
N ALA A 38 15.71 12.38 6.93
CA ALA A 38 15.41 11.21 6.12
C ALA A 38 14.66 10.13 6.90
N ASN A 39 14.82 10.07 8.24
CA ASN A 39 14.15 9.10 9.10
C ASN A 39 12.79 9.65 9.52
N ARG A 40 11.76 9.35 8.72
CA ARG A 40 10.38 9.78 8.98
C ARG A 40 9.73 8.89 10.03
N HIS A 41 8.97 9.50 10.93
CA HIS A 41 8.09 8.78 11.83
C HIS A 41 6.67 8.72 11.23
N PHE A 42 6.11 7.53 11.09
CA PHE A 42 4.78 7.33 10.48
C PHE A 42 3.70 7.19 11.55
N ILE A 43 2.74 8.12 11.58
CA ILE A 43 1.48 7.96 12.33
C ILE A 43 0.44 7.45 11.37
N TYR A 44 -0.08 6.24 11.60
CA TYR A 44 -1.01 5.60 10.66
C TYR A 44 -2.20 4.95 11.37
N ARG A 45 -3.32 4.81 10.65
CA ARG A 45 -4.47 4.00 11.07
C ARG A 45 -4.49 2.75 10.20
N LYS A 46 -4.55 1.57 10.82
CA LYS A 46 -4.49 0.27 10.14
C LYS A 46 -5.77 -0.03 9.34
N ASN A 47 -5.94 0.64 8.21
CA ASN A 47 -6.89 0.33 7.16
C ASN A 47 -6.11 -0.18 5.93
N MET A 48 -5.37 -1.27 6.13
CA MET A 48 -4.53 -1.83 5.07
C MET A 48 -5.42 -2.30 3.91
N ILE A 49 -5.10 -1.82 2.70
CA ILE A 49 -5.64 -2.36 1.46
C ILE A 49 -4.52 -3.17 0.81
N GLN A 50 -4.78 -4.46 0.63
CA GLN A 50 -3.90 -5.40 -0.04
C GLN A 50 -4.51 -5.80 -1.37
N TYR A 51 -3.71 -5.66 -2.43
CA TYR A 51 -3.99 -6.24 -3.73
C TYR A 51 -3.11 -7.47 -3.94
N CYS A 52 -3.68 -8.53 -4.50
CA CYS A 52 -2.97 -9.79 -4.72
C CYS A 52 -3.44 -10.43 -6.02
N ILE A 53 -2.47 -10.78 -6.88
CA ILE A 53 -2.68 -11.71 -7.99
C ILE A 53 -2.49 -13.10 -7.42
N THR A 54 -3.53 -13.93 -7.51
CA THR A 54 -3.49 -15.29 -6.97
C THR A 54 -3.05 -16.28 -8.05
N SER A 55 -2.60 -17.47 -7.64
CA SER A 55 -2.28 -18.56 -8.57
C SER A 55 -3.52 -19.15 -9.27
N GLY A 56 -4.73 -18.72 -8.90
CA GLY A 56 -5.98 -19.10 -9.55
C GLY A 56 -6.42 -18.11 -10.64
N ASP A 57 -5.50 -17.27 -11.14
CA ASP A 57 -5.76 -16.28 -12.17
C ASP A 57 -6.86 -15.28 -11.78
N GLU A 58 -6.83 -14.84 -10.52
CA GLU A 58 -7.71 -13.82 -9.95
C GLU A 58 -6.92 -12.66 -9.38
N LEU A 59 -7.42 -11.44 -9.59
CA LEU A 59 -7.01 -10.25 -8.84
C LEU A 59 -7.96 -10.06 -7.66
N ARG A 60 -7.40 -9.99 -6.45
CA ARG A 60 -8.16 -9.80 -5.21
C ARG A 60 -7.76 -8.50 -4.52
N ARG A 61 -8.76 -7.83 -3.92
CA ARG A 61 -8.60 -6.71 -2.99
C ARG A 61 -9.10 -7.13 -1.62
N ASN A 62 -8.22 -7.20 -0.62
CA ASN A 62 -8.55 -7.66 0.74
C ASN A 62 -9.30 -9.02 0.73
N GLY A 63 -8.86 -9.95 -0.11
CA GLY A 63 -9.48 -11.27 -0.27
C GLY A 63 -10.74 -11.30 -1.13
N VAL A 64 -11.34 -10.15 -1.48
CA VAL A 64 -12.50 -10.05 -2.39
C VAL A 64 -12.01 -10.09 -3.84
N VAL A 65 -12.59 -10.96 -4.67
CA VAL A 65 -12.29 -11.02 -6.11
C VAL A 65 -12.79 -9.74 -6.79
N VAL A 66 -11.88 -9.05 -7.46
CA VAL A 66 -12.18 -7.82 -8.22
C VAL A 66 -11.98 -8.00 -9.73
N ALA A 67 -11.19 -8.99 -10.15
CA ALA A 67 -11.12 -9.44 -11.54
C ALA A 67 -10.73 -10.92 -11.63
N THR A 68 -11.11 -11.56 -12.73
CA THR A 68 -10.81 -12.97 -13.06
C THR A 68 -10.18 -13.06 -14.44
N GLY A 69 -9.50 -14.17 -14.73
CA GLY A 69 -8.85 -14.39 -16.02
C GLY A 69 -7.58 -13.56 -16.19
N ILE A 70 -6.93 -13.18 -15.08
CA ILE A 70 -5.63 -12.51 -15.12
C ILE A 70 -4.52 -13.55 -15.21
N ASP A 71 -3.59 -13.44 -16.16
CA ASP A 71 -2.44 -14.35 -16.23
C ASP A 71 -1.51 -14.08 -15.05
N SER A 72 -1.52 -14.97 -14.07
CA SER A 72 -0.74 -14.81 -12.84
C SER A 72 0.79 -14.87 -13.05
N ASN A 73 1.26 -15.40 -14.18
CA ASN A 73 2.70 -15.47 -14.49
C ASN A 73 3.20 -14.27 -15.32
N GLN A 74 2.30 -13.59 -16.02
CA GLN A 74 2.63 -12.44 -16.88
C GLN A 74 2.12 -11.11 -16.35
N SER A 75 1.44 -11.13 -15.21
CA SER A 75 0.90 -9.94 -14.57
C SER A 75 1.65 -9.62 -13.29
N GLU A 76 1.93 -8.34 -13.05
CA GLU A 76 2.66 -7.91 -11.86
C GLU A 76 2.26 -6.52 -11.34
N PHE A 77 2.54 -6.32 -10.06
CA PHE A 77 2.65 -5.02 -9.44
C PHE A 77 4.14 -4.73 -9.24
N ARG A 78 4.67 -3.64 -9.83
CA ARG A 78 6.07 -3.26 -9.67
C ARG A 78 6.18 -1.89 -9.04
N PHE A 79 6.77 -1.81 -7.85
CA PHE A 79 7.07 -0.55 -7.19
C PHE A 79 8.41 0.00 -7.66
N GLN A 80 8.42 1.26 -8.06
CA GLN A 80 9.62 2.02 -8.39
C GLN A 80 9.74 3.25 -7.49
N ASP A 81 10.86 3.34 -6.78
CA ASP A 81 11.20 4.50 -5.98
C ASP A 81 11.61 5.68 -6.88
N THR A 82 11.08 6.88 -6.60
CA THR A 82 11.49 8.11 -7.29
C THR A 82 12.30 8.98 -6.33
N SER A 83 13.62 8.85 -6.43
CA SER A 83 14.62 9.40 -5.50
C SER A 83 14.56 10.91 -5.27
N LEU A 84 13.88 11.67 -6.12
CA LEU A 84 13.87 13.15 -6.10
C LEU A 84 12.57 13.78 -5.62
N GLN A 85 11.42 13.07 -5.60
CA GLN A 85 10.13 13.66 -5.22
C GLN A 85 9.35 12.90 -4.13
N ARG A 86 9.97 11.93 -3.45
CA ARG A 86 9.39 11.26 -2.27
C ARG A 86 7.97 10.72 -2.52
N GLY A 87 7.77 10.24 -3.75
CA GLY A 87 6.64 9.45 -4.17
C GLY A 87 7.13 8.13 -4.75
N GLY A 88 6.29 7.12 -4.73
CA GLY A 88 6.51 5.89 -5.49
C GLY A 88 5.71 5.94 -6.77
N LEU A 89 6.16 5.18 -7.76
CA LEU A 89 5.32 4.76 -8.88
C LEU A 89 5.03 3.28 -8.72
N ILE A 90 3.76 2.91 -8.82
CA ILE A 90 3.35 1.52 -8.93
C ILE A 90 2.95 1.29 -10.37
N HIS A 91 3.70 0.43 -11.06
CA HIS A 91 3.31 -0.08 -12.37
C HIS A 91 2.35 -1.24 -12.18
N LEU A 92 1.21 -1.14 -12.85
CA LEU A 92 0.22 -2.18 -12.99
C LEU A 92 0.35 -2.74 -14.41
N ASP A 93 0.96 -3.90 -14.55
CA ASP A 93 1.13 -4.58 -15.83
C ASP A 93 0.30 -5.87 -15.77
N PHE A 94 -0.91 -5.89 -16.36
CA PHE A 94 -1.81 -7.05 -16.30
C PHE A 94 -2.16 -7.57 -17.69
N LEU A 95 -2.14 -8.90 -17.83
CA LEU A 95 -2.64 -9.61 -19.00
C LEU A 95 -3.94 -10.33 -18.63
N PHE A 96 -5.02 -10.06 -19.35
CA PHE A 96 -6.31 -10.71 -19.17
C PHE A 96 -6.64 -11.64 -20.33
N PHE A 97 -7.30 -12.76 -20.03
CA PHE A 97 -7.85 -13.72 -20.97
C PHE A 97 -9.37 -13.82 -20.83
N SER A 98 -10.06 -13.83 -21.97
CA SER A 98 -11.50 -14.09 -22.06
C SER A 98 -11.78 -14.97 -23.27
N GLY A 99 -11.87 -16.28 -23.04
CA GLY A 99 -11.90 -17.26 -24.14
C GLY A 99 -10.59 -17.21 -24.91
N ASP A 100 -10.68 -16.90 -26.21
CA ASP A 100 -9.52 -16.78 -27.11
C ASP A 100 -8.98 -15.34 -27.22
N GLU A 101 -9.59 -14.38 -26.51
CA GLU A 101 -9.17 -12.98 -26.53
C GLU A 101 -8.17 -12.68 -25.40
N GLN A 102 -7.13 -11.90 -25.72
CA GLN A 102 -6.17 -11.38 -24.77
C GLN A 102 -6.19 -9.85 -24.74
N SER A 103 -6.07 -9.26 -23.55
CA SER A 103 -6.05 -7.81 -23.34
C SER A 103 -4.95 -7.41 -22.37
N TYR A 104 -4.15 -6.42 -22.76
CA TYR A 104 -3.12 -5.83 -21.90
C TYR A 104 -3.64 -4.56 -21.22
N TYR A 105 -3.63 -4.55 -19.90
CA TYR A 105 -3.88 -3.36 -19.10
C TYR A 105 -2.56 -2.88 -18.50
N LYS A 106 -2.18 -1.65 -18.85
CA LYS A 106 -0.98 -1.00 -18.32
C LYS A 106 -1.34 0.34 -17.71
N HIS A 107 -1.00 0.54 -16.45
CA HIS A 107 -1.28 1.79 -15.77
C HIS A 107 -0.25 2.10 -14.69
N ASP A 108 0.12 3.38 -14.59
CA ASP A 108 1.05 3.88 -13.59
C ASP A 108 0.28 4.68 -12.54
N VAL A 109 0.46 4.30 -11.27
CA VAL A 109 -0.15 4.98 -10.13
C VAL A 109 0.93 5.70 -9.35
N GLN A 110 0.85 7.03 -9.31
CA GLN A 110 1.70 7.83 -8.43
C GLN A 110 1.15 7.82 -7.01
N VAL A 111 1.98 7.39 -6.08
CA VAL A 111 1.67 7.29 -4.66
C VAL A 111 2.56 8.23 -3.88
N SER A 112 1.97 9.08 -3.03
CA SER A 112 2.71 10.03 -2.20
C SER A 112 3.01 9.42 -0.83
N ASN A 113 4.18 9.72 -0.28
CA ASN A 113 4.54 9.40 1.10
C ASN A 113 4.45 7.89 1.45
N VAL A 114 5.00 7.05 0.58
CA VAL A 114 4.97 5.59 0.71
C VAL A 114 6.19 5.08 1.50
N PRO A 115 5.98 4.25 2.54
CA PRO A 115 6.99 3.42 3.22
C PRO A 115 7.10 1.99 2.60
#